data_AF-A0A0J9E5B9-F1
#
_entry.id   AF-A0A0J9E5B9-F1
#
_cell.length_a   1.000
_cell.length_b   1.000
_cell.length_c   1.000
_cell.angle_alpha   90.00
_cell.angle_beta   90.00
_cell.angle_gamma   90.00
#
_symmetry.space_group_name_H-M   'P 1'
#
loop_
_entity.id
_entity.type
_entity.pdbx_description
1 polymer ?
#
loop_
_entity_poly.entity_id
_entity_poly.type
_entity_poly.pdbx_seq_one_letter_code
_entity_poly.pdbx_strand_id
1 'polypeptide(L)' 'MTRYELLPLNMMLETAIAHYGPRRVLLAALGGFFAPAKRAPQDASQLGDHLRRDVGLPPAEPSSHYLGHLR' A
#
# COMPACT_ATOMS: atom_id res chain seq x y z
N MET A 1 3.89 11.30 -26.28
CA MET A 1 3.19 10.01 -26.13
C MET A 1 4.22 8.99 -25.63
N THR A 2 4.24 8.78 -24.32
CA THR A 2 5.33 8.20 -23.52
C THR A 2 5.43 6.67 -23.68
N ARG A 3 6.45 6.18 -24.41
CA ARG A 3 6.73 4.75 -24.67
C ARG A 3 7.74 4.10 -23.70
N TYR A 4 7.87 4.59 -22.46
CA TYR A 4 8.98 4.19 -21.59
C TYR A 4 8.61 3.55 -20.24
N GLU A 5 7.33 3.41 -19.91
CA GLU A 5 6.93 2.89 -18.58
C GLU A 5 6.73 1.35 -18.54
N LEU A 6 6.66 0.67 -19.69
CA LEU A 6 6.30 -0.76 -19.77
C LEU A 6 7.50 -1.74 -19.86
N LEU A 7 8.69 -1.23 -20.18
CA LEU A 7 9.93 -2.01 -20.24
C LEU A 7 10.27 -2.75 -18.92
N PRO A 8 10.18 -2.11 -17.73
CA PRO A 8 10.57 -2.79 -16.50
C PRO A 8 9.62 -3.95 -16.15
N LEU A 9 8.32 -3.80 -16.42
CA LEU A 9 7.34 -4.83 -16.10
C LEU A 9 7.55 -6.08 -16.94
N ASN A 10 7.77 -5.93 -18.25
CA ASN A 10 7.96 -7.08 -19.12
C ASN A 10 9.22 -7.86 -18.73
N MET A 11 10.33 -7.18 -18.45
CA MET A 11 11.57 -7.82 -18.01
C MET A 11 11.41 -8.54 -16.66
N MET A 12 10.68 -7.94 -15.71
CA MET A 12 10.38 -8.60 -14.42
C MET A 12 9.48 -9.82 -14.59
N LEU A 13 8.49 -9.74 -15.49
CA LEU A 13 7.58 -10.85 -15.77
C LEU A 13 8.32 -12.00 -16.45
N GLU A 14 9.14 -11.72 -17.46
CA GLU A 14 9.98 -12.73 -18.12
C GLU A 14 10.91 -13.41 -17.12
N THR A 15 11.55 -12.64 -16.23
CA THR A 15 12.40 -13.18 -15.16
C THR A 15 11.62 -14.07 -14.19
N ALA A 16 10.41 -13.66 -13.80
CA ALA A 16 9.55 -14.45 -12.92
C ALA A 16 9.10 -15.75 -13.60
N ILE A 17 8.77 -15.71 -14.89
CA ILE A 17 8.40 -16.89 -15.67
C ILE A 17 9.60 -17.84 -15.79
N ALA A 18 10.79 -17.31 -16.09
CA ALA A 18 12.01 -18.13 -16.19
C ALA A 18 12.36 -18.80 -14.86
N HIS A 19 12.18 -18.10 -13.73
CA HIS A 19 12.55 -18.61 -12.42
C HIS A 19 11.50 -19.55 -11.79
N TYR A 20 10.22 -19.22 -11.89
CA TYR A 20 9.13 -19.96 -11.21
C TYR A 20 8.29 -20.82 -12.15
N GLY A 21 8.40 -20.62 -13.45
CA GLY A 21 7.59 -21.28 -14.48
C GLY A 21 6.24 -20.60 -14.71
N PRO A 22 5.67 -20.71 -15.92
CA PRO A 22 4.47 -19.97 -16.33
C PRO A 22 3.23 -20.34 -15.50
N ARG A 23 3.06 -21.62 -15.13
CA ARG A 23 1.90 -22.08 -14.35
C ARG A 23 1.83 -21.43 -12.96
N ARG A 24 2.97 -21.33 -12.26
CA ARG A 24 3.03 -20.73 -10.91
C ARG A 24 2.80 -19.23 -10.97
N VAL A 25 3.37 -18.55 -11.96
CA VAL A 25 3.16 -17.12 -12.20
C VAL A 25 1.68 -16.82 -12.47
N LEU A 26 1.02 -17.60 -13.34
CA LEU A 26 -0.40 -17.43 -13.63
C LEU A 26 -1.29 -17.62 -12.38
N LEU A 27 -1.04 -18.67 -11.59
CA LEU A 27 -1.81 -18.90 -10.36
C LEU A 27 -1.60 -17.78 -9.33
N ALA A 28 -0.38 -17.24 -9.21
CA ALA A 28 -0.10 -16.11 -8.34
C ALA A 28 -0.81 -14.83 -8.79
N ALA A 29 -0.83 -14.56 -10.11
CA ALA A 29 -1.55 -13.42 -10.67
C ALA A 29 -3.06 -13.50 -10.42
N LEU A 30 -3.66 -14.68 -10.66
CA LEU A 30 -5.06 -14.94 -10.35
C LEU A 30 -5.33 -14.82 -8.84
N GLY A 31 -4.46 -15.38 -8.00
CA GLY A 31 -4.56 -15.28 -6.55
C GLY A 31 -4.53 -13.82 -6.07
N GLY A 32 -3.67 -12.97 -6.64
CA GLY A 32 -3.63 -11.54 -6.33
C GLY A 32 -4.86 -10.77 -6.80
N PHE A 33 -5.44 -11.16 -7.95
CA PHE A 33 -6.66 -10.54 -8.48
C PHE A 33 -7.90 -10.84 -7.64
N PHE A 34 -8.03 -12.08 -7.15
CA PHE A 34 -9.16 -12.50 -6.32
C PHE A 34 -8.95 -12.29 -4.82
N ALA A 35 -7.71 -12.06 -4.37
CA ALA A 35 -7.45 -11.81 -2.96
C ALA A 35 -8.07 -10.47 -2.54
N PRO A 36 -8.74 -10.40 -1.37
CA PRO A 36 -9.10 -9.12 -0.80
C PRO A 36 -7.81 -8.32 -0.60
N ALA A 37 -7.79 -7.08 -1.11
CA ALA A 37 -6.65 -6.19 -0.94
C ALA A 37 -6.29 -6.19 0.55
N LYS A 38 -5.06 -6.62 0.89
CA LYS A 38 -4.58 -6.49 2.26
C LYS A 38 -4.68 -5.00 2.55
N ARG A 39 -5.63 -4.62 3.40
CA ARG A 39 -5.78 -3.26 3.90
C ARG A 39 -4.41 -2.95 4.48
N ALA A 40 -3.64 -2.09 3.82
CA ALA A 40 -2.45 -1.53 4.44
C ALA A 40 -2.88 -1.08 5.83
N PRO A 41 -2.10 -1.32 6.90
CA PRO A 41 -2.43 -0.73 8.19
C PRO A 41 -2.47 0.78 7.94
N GLN A 42 -3.69 1.31 7.80
CA GLN A 42 -3.95 2.74 7.78
C GLN A 42 -3.56 3.12 9.19
N ASP A 43 -2.41 3.77 9.34
CA ASP A 43 -2.04 4.32 10.62
C ASP A 43 -3.19 5.24 11.04
N ALA A 44 -3.94 4.82 12.04
CA ALA A 44 -5.12 5.55 12.51
C ALA A 44 -4.74 6.94 13.04
N SER A 45 -3.44 7.19 13.26
CA SER A 45 -2.89 8.52 13.53
C SER A 45 -3.12 9.51 12.38
N GLN A 46 -3.26 9.03 11.13
CA GLN A 46 -3.48 9.86 9.95
C GLN A 46 -4.96 10.13 9.66
N LEU A 47 -5.87 9.49 10.41
CA LEU A 47 -7.30 9.75 10.30
C LEU A 47 -7.65 11.03 11.06
N GLY A 48 -8.29 11.99 10.40
CA GLY A 48 -8.80 13.19 11.07
C GLY A 48 -9.87 12.84 12.11
N ASP A 49 -10.04 13.68 13.13
CA ASP A 49 -10.92 13.39 14.28
C ASP A 49 -12.38 13.08 13.89
N HIS A 50 -12.88 13.70 12.82
CA HIS A 50 -14.21 13.43 12.29
C HIS A 50 -14.35 11.98 11.80
N LEU A 51 -13.36 11.47 11.03
CA LEU A 51 -13.34 10.07 10.60
C LEU A 51 -13.14 9.11 11.76
N ARG A 52 -12.32 9.47 12.77
CA ARG A 52 -12.10 8.65 13.98
C ARG A 52 -13.42 8.46 14.74
N ARG A 53 -14.22 9.52 14.86
CA ARG A 53 -15.54 9.47 15.49
C ARG A 53 -16.49 8.53 14.76
N ASP A 54 -16.50 8.57 13.43
CA ASP A 54 -17.42 7.75 12.62
C ASP A 54 -17.12 6.24 12.72
N VAL A 55 -15.88 5.86 13.06
CA VAL A 55 -15.46 4.47 13.27
C VAL A 55 -15.32 4.07 14.75
N GLY A 56 -15.69 4.96 15.69
CA GLY A 56 -15.62 4.70 17.13
C GLY A 56 -14.21 4.72 17.73
N LEU A 57 -13.25 5.35 17.05
CA LEU A 57 -11.90 5.57 17.57
C LEU A 57 -11.88 6.83 18.49
N PRO A 58 -11.11 6.82 19.58
CA PRO A 58 -10.88 8.02 20.38
C PRO A 58 -10.16 9.09 19.53
N PRO A 59 -10.27 10.40 19.83
CA PRO A 59 -9.57 11.46 19.07
C PRO A 59 -8.05 11.23 19.06
N ALA A 60 -7.36 11.76 18.05
CA ALA A 60 -5.90 11.68 18.01
C ALA A 60 -5.31 12.48 19.19
N GLU A 61 -4.29 11.93 19.86
CA GLU A 61 -3.55 12.74 20.84
C GLU A 61 -2.92 13.93 20.10
N PRO A 62 -3.00 15.15 20.66
CA PRO A 62 -2.39 16.31 20.04
C PRO A 62 -0.89 16.04 19.92
N SER A 63 -0.39 16.01 18.69
CA SER A 63 1.03 15.87 18.42
C SER A 63 1.77 16.95 19.20
N SER A 64 2.51 16.55 20.23
CA SER A 64 3.30 17.41 21.11
C SER A 64 4.53 17.96 20.38
N HIS A 65 4.32 18.64 19.24
CA HIS A 65 5.37 19.15 18.37
C HIS A 65 5.46 20.70 18.38
N TYR A 66 4.83 21.35 19.36
CA TYR A 66 4.82 22.81 19.57
C TYR A 66 5.47 23.25 20.89
N LEU A 67 6.48 22.52 21.38
CA LEU A 67 7.14 22.83 22.66
C LEU A 67 8.67 22.89 22.53
N GLY A 68 9.17 23.49 21.46
CA GLY A 68 10.61 23.64 21.20
C GLY A 68 11.09 25.03 20.74
N HIS A 69 10.23 26.03 20.62
CA HIS A 69 10.61 27.34 20.03
C HIS A 69 10.53 28.56 20.94
N LEU A 70 10.38 28.40 22.26
CA LEU A 70 10.46 29.51 23.20
C LEU A 70 11.23 29.11 24.46
N ARG A 71 12.55 29.02 24.36
CA ARG A 71 13.45 29.44 25.44
C ARG A 71 14.83 29.78 24.92
#